data_AF-A0A3D2SF58-F1
#
_entry.id   AF-A0A3D2SF58-F1
#
_cell.length_a   1.000
_cell.length_b   1.000
_cell.length_c   1.000
_cell.angle_alpha   90.00
_cell.angle_beta   90.00
_cell.angle_gamma   90.00
#
_symmetry.space_group_name_H-M   'P 1'
#
loop_
_entity.id
_entity.type
_entity.pdbx_description
1 polymer ?
#
loop_
_entity_poly.entity_id
_entity_poly.type
_entity_poly.pdbx_seq_one_letter_code
_entity_poly.pdbx_strand_id
1 'polypeptide(L)'
;MAKGTATKGQPFVVSLLLSKQTASLYIQQTDPKGRSVVKSYDVQETMNCDFKTSVSSTVSAATRAAATRTTVAMPDYTTIPSGAIEVSSLSAWSALEGNKVYKMTGTYNRTINFWGNYNTITKLFVQGTWTIPSDFTFQNGIEVIVMNGGKIISTRDIAFVNSSYLTIMPGGSVSFRNLEFTNSGNELKNWGTVTTTQDLKISNGGLFYSKGTIVAEDASFNSSSLMQNEGTISLSGLFYMPYNASLMNTGEITAYYLQANGVSLTNNGKMIFNSIYELGNSTVTNNCFIESKLDVYIYNTSLNFNKGYLKGKDIVIKNCMVKLYNGSMIEATRTLDNESGSTYYDGGTGNRSLLKSPNMSGYGLYYYGNLTVEVNKHPLNILWFTAYYLQSPAQMARYGKSNVIIEVCTGTANEGDPGTDPENPTFPIESVNNTTYTYMFEDLWPLYGDYDMNDVVIRVKKTTLYLNSSNKVEKFKLEAELVAVGASKNIAAAVQFDNVPASSVSAVEYTTAKPTPLFIYNSIGLEEGQEKAVVPLFADAHKHMGGVDRAFVNTVKGSSSNKSNSPITISLLFSTPTLTAEDFGNDKLNFFIITDGLSSR
;
A
#
# COMPACT_ATOMS: atom_id res chain seq x y z
N MET A 1 -10.93 15.57 19.67
CA MET A 1 -11.30 14.64 18.60
C MET A 1 -12.66 14.03 18.90
N ALA A 2 -13.61 14.14 17.96
CA ALA A 2 -14.90 13.50 18.08
C ALA A 2 -14.78 11.96 18.06
N LYS A 3 -15.62 11.28 18.84
CA LYS A 3 -15.65 9.82 18.94
C LYS A 3 -17.07 9.34 19.21
N GLY A 4 -17.44 8.17 18.70
CA GLY A 4 -18.74 7.54 18.94
C GLY A 4 -18.82 6.15 18.30
N THR A 5 -20.01 5.57 18.30
CA THR A 5 -20.29 4.28 17.66
C THR A 5 -21.09 4.46 16.37
N ALA A 6 -20.92 3.55 15.43
CA ALA A 6 -21.81 3.41 14.27
C ALA A 6 -22.34 1.97 14.24
N THR A 7 -23.61 1.81 13.91
CA THR A 7 -24.23 0.48 13.76
C THR A 7 -24.81 0.32 12.35
N LYS A 8 -25.22 -0.89 11.99
CA LYS A 8 -25.70 -1.18 10.64
C LYS A 8 -26.92 -0.30 10.31
N GLY A 9 -26.76 0.58 9.32
CA GLY A 9 -27.82 1.50 8.88
C GLY A 9 -27.96 2.77 9.74
N GLN A 10 -27.15 2.93 10.78
CA GLN A 10 -27.14 4.11 11.65
C GLN A 10 -25.72 4.69 11.71
N PRO A 11 -25.40 5.69 10.85
CA PRO A 11 -24.07 6.28 10.82
C PRO A 11 -23.79 7.06 12.11
N PHE A 12 -22.51 7.16 12.46
CA PHE A 12 -22.07 8.17 13.43
C PHE A 12 -22.05 9.54 12.72
N VAL A 13 -22.78 10.50 13.27
CA VAL A 13 -22.89 11.87 12.73
C VAL A 13 -22.32 12.84 13.76
N VAL A 14 -21.49 13.77 13.31
CA VAL A 14 -20.91 14.81 14.15
C VAL A 14 -20.60 16.05 13.34
N SER A 15 -20.85 17.22 13.93
CA SER A 15 -20.43 18.51 13.41
C SER A 15 -19.06 18.90 13.97
N LEU A 16 -18.14 19.33 13.10
CA LEU A 16 -16.77 19.70 13.45
C LEU A 16 -16.47 21.14 13.06
N LEU A 17 -15.90 21.92 14.00
CA LEU A 17 -15.33 23.23 13.69
C LEU A 17 -13.84 23.07 13.38
N LEU A 18 -13.46 23.39 12.15
CA LEU A 18 -12.10 23.24 11.64
C LEU A 18 -11.48 24.61 11.32
N SER A 19 -10.16 24.70 11.38
CA SER A 19 -9.44 25.86 10.85
C SER A 19 -9.61 25.90 9.32
N LYS A 20 -9.66 27.11 8.73
CA LYS A 20 -9.68 27.29 7.27
C LYS A 20 -8.48 26.65 6.56
N GLN A 21 -7.39 26.36 7.28
CA GLN A 21 -6.19 25.73 6.75
C GLN A 21 -6.25 24.19 6.75
N THR A 22 -7.25 23.58 7.38
CA THR A 22 -7.39 22.11 7.43
C THR A 22 -7.93 21.61 6.09
N ALA A 23 -7.06 20.97 5.28
CA ALA A 23 -7.42 20.47 3.95
C ALA A 23 -8.04 19.06 3.95
N SER A 24 -7.61 18.18 4.86
CA SER A 24 -8.08 16.79 4.92
C SER A 24 -8.25 16.31 6.37
N LEU A 25 -9.17 15.35 6.57
CA LEU A 25 -9.39 14.65 7.84
C LEU A 25 -8.96 13.20 7.73
N TYR A 26 -8.32 12.72 8.79
CA TYR A 26 -8.01 11.30 8.97
C TYR A 26 -9.04 10.70 9.94
N ILE A 27 -9.74 9.67 9.49
CA ILE A 27 -10.80 9.01 10.25
C ILE A 27 -10.37 7.58 10.51
N GLN A 28 -10.38 7.18 11.78
CA GLN A 28 -10.11 5.80 12.19
C GLN A 28 -11.44 5.09 12.48
N GLN A 29 -11.65 3.95 11.85
CA GLN A 29 -12.67 2.99 12.28
C GLN A 29 -11.99 1.88 13.06
N THR A 30 -12.62 1.43 14.15
CA THR A 30 -12.31 0.15 14.78
C THR A 30 -13.52 -0.75 14.64
N ASP A 31 -13.34 -1.92 14.07
CA ASP A 31 -14.42 -2.88 13.89
C ASP A 31 -14.68 -3.68 15.18
N PRO A 32 -15.79 -4.44 15.27
CA PRO A 32 -16.12 -5.21 16.48
C PRO A 32 -15.06 -6.23 16.89
N LYS A 33 -14.16 -6.63 15.99
CA LYS A 33 -13.07 -7.57 16.29
C LYS A 33 -11.76 -6.87 16.66
N GLY A 34 -11.81 -5.57 16.97
CA GLY A 34 -10.68 -4.79 17.44
C GLY A 34 -9.69 -4.35 16.34
N ARG A 35 -10.04 -4.52 15.06
CA ARG A 35 -9.15 -4.14 13.94
C ARG A 35 -9.38 -2.68 13.59
N SER A 36 -8.30 -1.92 13.45
CA SER A 36 -8.38 -0.49 13.12
C SER A 36 -7.84 -0.17 11.74
N VAL A 37 -8.58 0.64 10.99
CA VAL A 37 -8.15 1.20 9.71
C VAL A 37 -8.33 2.70 9.69
N VAL A 38 -7.44 3.41 9.00
CA VAL A 38 -7.47 4.87 8.84
C VAL A 38 -7.68 5.21 7.36
N LYS A 39 -8.61 6.12 7.09
CA LYS A 39 -8.86 6.70 5.77
C LYS A 39 -8.70 8.21 5.81
N SER A 40 -8.39 8.81 4.68
CA SER A 40 -8.29 10.27 4.52
C SER A 40 -9.41 10.77 3.60
N TYR A 41 -9.99 11.91 3.97
CA TYR A 41 -11.05 12.58 3.22
C TYR A 41 -10.74 14.07 3.14
N ASP A 42 -10.96 14.68 1.97
CA ASP A 42 -10.83 16.12 1.82
C ASP A 42 -11.98 16.83 2.53
N VAL A 43 -11.67 17.95 3.19
CA VAL A 43 -12.63 18.73 3.95
C VAL A 43 -13.66 19.36 3.02
N GLN A 44 -14.93 19.08 3.29
CA GLN A 44 -16.10 19.65 2.63
C GLN A 44 -17.14 20.02 3.69
N GLU A 45 -18.12 20.87 3.34
CA GLU A 45 -19.22 21.24 4.25
C GLU A 45 -19.99 20.02 4.77
N THR A 46 -20.20 19.02 3.90
CA THR A 46 -20.80 17.73 4.25
C THR A 46 -19.95 16.61 3.69
N MET A 47 -19.51 15.69 4.56
CA MET A 47 -18.65 14.56 4.19
C MET A 47 -19.36 13.25 4.49
N ASN A 48 -19.41 12.35 3.51
CA ASN A 48 -19.84 10.96 3.70
C ASN A 48 -18.62 10.03 3.70
N CYS A 49 -18.29 9.50 4.87
CA CYS A 49 -17.06 8.73 5.08
C CYS A 49 -17.37 7.24 5.14
N ASP A 50 -17.27 6.55 4.00
CA ASP A 50 -17.63 5.13 3.92
C ASP A 50 -16.48 4.18 4.31
N PHE A 51 -16.77 3.30 5.27
CA PHE A 51 -15.89 2.22 5.74
C PHE A 51 -16.43 0.83 5.44
N LYS A 52 -17.51 0.70 4.66
CA LYS A 52 -18.00 -0.59 4.22
C LYS A 52 -16.86 -1.36 3.56
N THR A 53 -16.58 -2.53 4.11
CA THR A 53 -15.81 -3.54 3.41
C THR A 53 -16.70 -3.98 2.24
N SER A 54 -16.21 -3.84 1.02
CA SER A 54 -16.76 -4.62 -0.09
C SER A 54 -16.58 -6.08 0.31
N VAL A 55 -17.67 -6.69 0.79
CA VAL A 55 -17.69 -8.09 1.20
C VAL A 55 -17.25 -8.88 -0.02
N SER A 56 -16.08 -9.48 0.07
CA SER A 56 -15.62 -10.47 -0.91
C SER A 56 -16.67 -11.57 -0.94
N SER A 57 -17.41 -11.68 -2.04
CA SER A 57 -17.80 -12.99 -2.47
C SER A 57 -16.50 -13.74 -2.72
N THR A 58 -16.31 -14.88 -2.04
CA THR A 58 -15.43 -15.95 -2.48
C THR A 58 -15.97 -16.42 -3.82
N VAL A 59 -15.73 -15.65 -4.88
CA VAL A 59 -16.06 -16.08 -6.23
C VAL A 59 -15.02 -17.12 -6.58
N SER A 60 -15.51 -18.35 -6.75
CA SER A 60 -14.82 -19.46 -7.41
C SER A 60 -13.88 -18.95 -8.49
N ALA A 61 -12.65 -19.49 -8.53
CA ALA A 61 -11.62 -19.21 -9.52
C ALA A 61 -12.21 -18.78 -10.86
N ALA A 62 -12.20 -17.46 -11.13
CA ALA A 62 -12.66 -16.95 -12.41
C ALA A 62 -11.77 -17.61 -13.48
N THR A 63 -12.40 -18.38 -14.35
CA THR A 63 -11.76 -19.03 -15.48
C THR A 63 -11.04 -17.95 -16.26
N ARG A 64 -9.72 -18.07 -16.32
CA ARG A 64 -8.81 -17.09 -16.91
C ARG A 64 -9.35 -16.69 -18.27
N ALA A 65 -9.61 -15.41 -18.50
CA ALA A 65 -9.67 -14.90 -19.86
C ALA A 65 -8.26 -15.07 -20.43
N ALA A 66 -8.06 -16.16 -21.15
CA ALA A 66 -6.82 -16.42 -21.85
C ALA A 66 -6.64 -15.26 -22.84
N ALA A 67 -5.63 -14.42 -22.60
CA ALA A 67 -5.00 -13.72 -23.72
C ALA A 67 -4.76 -14.80 -24.79
N THR A 68 -5.29 -14.58 -25.98
CA THR A 68 -5.21 -15.50 -27.13
C THR A 68 -3.76 -15.99 -27.25
N ARG A 69 -3.54 -17.22 -26.76
CA ARG A 69 -2.23 -17.78 -26.44
C ARG A 69 -1.66 -18.39 -27.71
N THR A 70 -0.53 -17.90 -28.18
CA THR A 70 0.24 -18.58 -29.23
C THR A 70 0.98 -19.76 -28.57
N THR A 71 0.30 -20.89 -28.36
CA THR A 71 0.97 -22.12 -27.90
C THR A 71 1.90 -22.62 -28.99
N VAL A 72 3.19 -22.79 -28.69
CA VAL A 72 4.14 -23.42 -29.61
C VAL A 72 3.80 -24.91 -29.72
N ALA A 73 3.34 -25.34 -30.88
CA ALA A 73 3.02 -26.75 -31.13
C ALA A 73 4.31 -27.59 -31.14
N MET A 74 4.28 -28.73 -30.46
CA MET A 74 5.38 -29.69 -30.52
C MET A 74 5.40 -30.34 -31.90
N PRO A 75 6.53 -30.29 -32.64
CA PRO A 75 6.64 -30.97 -33.93
C PRO A 75 6.62 -32.50 -33.74
N ASP A 76 6.14 -33.23 -34.74
CA ASP A 76 6.24 -34.69 -34.73
C ASP A 76 7.61 -35.14 -35.23
N TYR A 77 8.53 -35.34 -34.29
CA TYR A 77 9.83 -35.96 -34.50
C TYR A 77 9.97 -37.26 -33.69
N THR A 78 8.89 -38.04 -33.61
CA THR A 78 8.91 -39.34 -32.93
C THR A 78 9.60 -40.43 -33.76
N THR A 79 9.65 -40.25 -35.09
CA THR A 79 10.31 -41.17 -36.03
C THR A 79 11.29 -40.43 -36.94
N ILE A 80 12.40 -41.10 -37.30
CA ILE A 80 13.34 -40.60 -38.30
C ILE A 80 12.81 -40.94 -39.71
N PRO A 81 12.83 -40.00 -40.67
CA PRO A 81 12.46 -40.28 -42.07
C PRO A 81 13.26 -41.44 -42.68
N SER A 82 12.61 -42.31 -43.46
CA SER A 82 13.23 -43.52 -44.03
C SER A 82 14.44 -43.22 -44.94
N GLY A 83 14.45 -42.08 -45.63
CA GLY A 83 15.56 -41.62 -46.48
C GLY A 83 16.71 -40.92 -45.75
N ALA A 84 16.71 -40.88 -44.41
CA ALA A 84 17.75 -40.20 -43.65
C ALA A 84 19.11 -40.92 -43.74
N ILE A 85 20.15 -40.17 -44.09
CA ILE A 85 21.52 -40.65 -44.27
C ILE A 85 22.22 -40.74 -42.91
N GLU A 86 22.79 -41.89 -42.57
CA GLU A 86 23.56 -42.05 -41.33
C GLU A 86 24.88 -41.28 -41.44
N VAL A 87 25.17 -40.37 -40.51
CA VAL A 87 26.39 -39.55 -40.57
C VAL A 87 27.65 -40.41 -40.50
N SER A 88 27.60 -41.57 -39.85
CA SER A 88 28.72 -42.52 -39.81
C SER A 88 29.05 -43.15 -41.16
N SER A 89 28.14 -43.15 -42.14
CA SER A 89 28.42 -43.65 -43.50
C SER A 89 29.10 -42.62 -44.40
N LEU A 90 29.24 -41.37 -43.94
CA LEU A 90 29.92 -40.31 -44.68
C LEU A 90 31.44 -40.40 -44.50
N SER A 91 32.19 -40.01 -45.54
CA SER A 91 33.63 -39.83 -45.42
C SER A 91 33.94 -38.67 -44.47
N ALA A 92 35.10 -38.70 -43.80
CA ALA A 92 35.47 -37.71 -42.79
C ALA A 92 35.48 -36.25 -43.31
N TRP A 93 35.66 -36.06 -44.63
CA TRP A 93 35.72 -34.75 -45.28
C TRP A 93 34.40 -34.33 -45.95
N SER A 94 33.38 -35.20 -45.95
CA SER A 94 32.08 -34.89 -46.53
C SER A 94 31.34 -33.86 -45.68
N ALA A 95 30.85 -32.78 -46.31
CA ALA A 95 29.98 -31.81 -45.66
C ALA A 95 28.51 -32.24 -45.77
N LEU A 96 27.70 -31.88 -44.76
CA LEU A 96 26.26 -32.04 -44.84
C LEU A 96 25.70 -31.08 -45.90
N GLU A 97 25.02 -31.64 -46.88
CA GLU A 97 24.39 -30.87 -47.96
C GLU A 97 23.03 -30.27 -47.57
N GLY A 98 22.68 -29.18 -48.24
CA GLY A 98 21.38 -28.50 -48.14
C GLY A 98 20.21 -29.37 -48.55
N ASN A 99 19.04 -29.16 -47.93
CA ASN A 99 17.78 -29.86 -48.22
C ASN A 99 17.83 -31.40 -48.04
N LYS A 100 18.83 -31.92 -47.32
CA LYS A 100 18.94 -33.35 -47.00
C LYS A 100 18.62 -33.62 -45.53
N VAL A 101 18.32 -34.89 -45.25
CA VAL A 101 18.05 -35.38 -43.89
C VAL A 101 19.16 -36.35 -43.49
N TYR A 102 19.75 -36.10 -42.33
CA TYR A 102 20.80 -36.91 -41.73
C TYR A 102 20.36 -37.45 -40.37
N LYS A 103 20.99 -38.54 -39.94
CA LYS A 103 20.74 -39.16 -38.63
C LYS A 103 22.03 -39.62 -37.95
N MET A 104 21.99 -39.64 -36.62
CA MET A 104 22.98 -40.23 -35.71
C MET A 104 22.27 -41.18 -34.75
N THR A 105 22.34 -42.48 -35.01
CA THR A 105 21.67 -43.52 -34.20
C THR A 105 22.60 -44.18 -33.18
N GLY A 106 23.92 -44.17 -33.41
CA GLY A 106 24.95 -44.71 -32.52
C GLY A 106 25.73 -43.64 -31.74
N THR A 107 26.95 -43.99 -31.32
CA THR A 107 27.89 -43.04 -30.70
C THR A 107 28.74 -42.34 -31.76
N TYR A 108 28.83 -41.02 -31.67
CA TYR A 108 29.60 -40.19 -32.59
C TYR A 108 30.53 -39.27 -31.79
N ASN A 109 31.85 -39.39 -31.95
CA ASN A 109 32.84 -38.65 -31.14
C ASN A 109 33.76 -37.79 -32.02
N ARG A 110 33.17 -37.03 -32.93
CA ARG A 110 33.88 -36.11 -33.85
C ARG A 110 32.96 -34.97 -34.26
N THR A 111 33.56 -33.92 -34.81
CA THR A 111 32.80 -32.83 -35.46
C THR A 111 32.19 -33.28 -36.78
N ILE A 112 31.19 -32.55 -37.25
CA ILE A 112 30.65 -32.65 -38.62
C ILE A 112 31.17 -31.49 -39.45
N ASN A 113 31.22 -31.66 -40.78
CA ASN A 113 31.45 -30.54 -41.69
C ASN A 113 30.09 -29.99 -42.14
N PHE A 114 29.82 -28.71 -41.89
CA PHE A 114 28.64 -28.03 -42.43
C PHE A 114 28.99 -26.55 -42.68
N TRP A 115 28.89 -26.12 -43.93
CA TRP A 115 29.30 -24.78 -44.36
C TRP A 115 28.14 -23.76 -44.42
N GLY A 116 26.94 -24.18 -44.03
CA GLY A 116 25.73 -23.36 -44.09
C GLY A 116 24.98 -23.48 -45.42
N ASN A 117 23.69 -23.12 -45.39
CA ASN A 117 22.81 -23.08 -46.54
C ASN A 117 21.77 -21.95 -46.37
N TYR A 118 21.65 -21.04 -47.34
CA TYR A 118 20.75 -19.87 -47.20
C TYR A 118 19.30 -20.12 -47.63
N ASN A 119 19.08 -21.07 -48.54
CA ASN A 119 17.78 -21.27 -49.21
C ASN A 119 17.08 -22.57 -48.82
N THR A 120 17.73 -23.43 -48.03
CA THR A 120 17.23 -24.75 -47.68
C THR A 120 17.56 -25.10 -46.23
N ILE A 121 16.77 -25.99 -45.64
CA ILE A 121 17.00 -26.48 -44.28
C ILE A 121 17.48 -27.92 -44.36
N THR A 122 18.68 -28.18 -43.84
CA THR A 122 19.21 -29.51 -43.56
C THR A 122 18.74 -29.97 -42.19
N LYS A 123 18.18 -31.18 -42.07
CA LYS A 123 17.75 -31.73 -40.77
C LYS A 123 18.72 -32.80 -40.29
N LEU A 124 19.16 -32.70 -39.03
CA LEU A 124 20.02 -33.68 -38.38
C LEU A 124 19.31 -34.28 -37.16
N PHE A 125 18.89 -35.54 -37.27
CA PHE A 125 18.26 -36.29 -36.19
C PHE A 125 19.32 -36.97 -35.30
N VAL A 126 19.32 -36.70 -34.00
CA VAL A 126 20.21 -37.33 -33.02
C VAL A 126 19.37 -38.20 -32.09
N GLN A 127 19.49 -39.52 -32.26
CA GLN A 127 18.87 -40.53 -31.39
C GLN A 127 19.91 -41.25 -30.51
N GLY A 128 21.16 -41.29 -30.95
CA GLY A 128 22.30 -41.82 -30.19
C GLY A 128 23.00 -40.75 -29.34
N THR A 129 24.31 -40.92 -29.11
CA THR A 129 25.14 -39.97 -28.34
C THR A 129 26.16 -39.31 -29.24
N TRP A 130 26.14 -37.97 -29.31
CA TRP A 130 27.11 -37.18 -30.06
C TRP A 130 27.99 -36.34 -29.12
N THR A 131 29.28 -36.67 -29.06
CA THR A 131 30.29 -35.87 -28.35
C THR A 131 31.01 -34.96 -29.34
N ILE A 132 30.92 -33.64 -29.12
CA ILE A 132 31.62 -32.63 -29.93
C ILE A 132 32.95 -32.28 -29.24
N PRO A 133 34.11 -32.55 -29.86
CA PRO A 133 35.41 -32.47 -29.17
C PRO A 133 36.03 -31.06 -29.14
N SER A 134 35.57 -30.13 -29.97
CA SER A 134 36.10 -28.76 -30.11
C SER A 134 34.96 -27.74 -30.05
N ASP A 135 35.31 -26.45 -29.97
CA ASP A 135 34.32 -25.39 -30.20
C ASP A 135 33.66 -25.60 -31.56
N PHE A 136 32.35 -25.35 -31.64
CA PHE A 136 31.58 -25.67 -32.82
C PHE A 136 30.45 -24.67 -33.07
N THR A 137 30.33 -24.26 -34.33
CA THR A 137 29.32 -23.31 -34.78
C THR A 137 28.40 -23.95 -35.81
N PHE A 138 27.13 -24.08 -35.48
CA PHE A 138 26.07 -24.44 -36.41
C PHE A 138 25.74 -23.23 -37.28
N GLN A 139 26.12 -23.31 -38.55
CA GLN A 139 25.88 -22.28 -39.56
C GLN A 139 24.40 -22.22 -40.00
N ASN A 140 24.06 -21.21 -40.82
CA ASN A 140 22.71 -21.02 -41.35
C ASN A 140 22.12 -22.27 -42.02
N GLY A 141 20.82 -22.52 -41.87
CA GLY A 141 20.09 -23.53 -42.64
C GLY A 141 20.21 -24.96 -42.11
N ILE A 142 20.45 -25.14 -40.80
CA ILE A 142 20.41 -26.46 -40.15
C ILE A 142 19.42 -26.48 -39.00
N GLU A 143 18.65 -27.56 -38.90
CA GLU A 143 17.86 -27.92 -37.72
C GLU A 143 18.45 -29.19 -37.09
N VAL A 144 18.98 -29.06 -35.87
CA VAL A 144 19.45 -30.17 -35.05
C VAL A 144 18.30 -30.65 -34.17
N ILE A 145 17.91 -31.91 -34.32
CA ILE A 145 16.76 -32.51 -33.66
C ILE A 145 17.25 -33.60 -32.71
N VAL A 146 17.25 -33.32 -31.41
CA VAL A 146 17.61 -34.30 -30.38
C VAL A 146 16.36 -35.06 -29.98
N MET A 147 16.26 -36.31 -30.41
CA MET A 147 15.11 -37.18 -30.18
C MET A 147 15.10 -37.77 -28.77
N ASN A 148 14.02 -38.47 -28.42
CA ASN A 148 13.94 -39.24 -27.17
C ASN A 148 15.13 -40.22 -27.05
N GLY A 149 15.87 -40.15 -25.94
CA GLY A 149 17.08 -40.93 -25.69
C GLY A 149 18.36 -40.34 -26.30
N GLY A 150 18.23 -39.40 -27.24
CA GLY A 150 19.34 -38.72 -27.89
C GLY A 150 20.10 -37.78 -26.96
N LYS A 151 21.41 -37.72 -27.12
CA LYS A 151 22.30 -36.87 -26.32
C LYS A 151 23.32 -36.14 -27.18
N ILE A 152 23.49 -34.83 -26.97
CA ILE A 152 24.63 -34.08 -27.49
C ILE A 152 25.43 -33.55 -26.31
N ILE A 153 26.73 -33.82 -26.28
CA ILE A 153 27.61 -33.51 -25.15
C ILE A 153 28.84 -32.77 -25.67
N SER A 154 29.23 -31.69 -25.01
CA SER A 154 30.47 -30.96 -25.28
C SER A 154 30.98 -30.27 -24.03
N THR A 155 32.29 -30.28 -23.81
CA THR A 155 32.95 -29.42 -22.80
C THR A 155 33.44 -28.10 -23.41
N ARG A 156 32.95 -27.78 -24.61
CA ARG A 156 33.42 -26.68 -25.47
C ARG A 156 32.26 -25.73 -25.75
N ASP A 157 32.58 -24.61 -26.38
CA ASP A 157 31.62 -23.56 -26.65
C ASP A 157 30.84 -23.90 -27.93
N ILE A 158 29.50 -23.93 -27.82
CA ILE A 158 28.60 -24.27 -28.92
C ILE A 158 27.79 -23.04 -29.30
N ALA A 159 27.85 -22.67 -30.58
CA ALA A 159 27.13 -21.54 -31.12
C ALA A 159 26.18 -21.96 -32.25
N PHE A 160 25.02 -21.35 -32.31
CA PHE A 160 24.05 -21.39 -33.39
C PHE A 160 23.96 -19.99 -33.98
N VAL A 161 24.25 -19.86 -35.28
CA VAL A 161 24.35 -18.55 -35.95
C VAL A 161 23.41 -18.46 -37.15
N ASN A 162 22.83 -17.28 -37.33
CA ASN A 162 21.85 -16.98 -38.38
C ASN A 162 20.60 -17.89 -38.29
N SER A 163 19.96 -18.28 -39.39
CA SER A 163 18.76 -19.14 -39.35
C SER A 163 19.11 -20.60 -39.08
N SER A 164 19.58 -20.89 -37.86
CA SER A 164 19.95 -22.21 -37.37
C SER A 164 19.12 -22.58 -36.13
N TYR A 165 18.80 -23.87 -35.98
CA TYR A 165 17.73 -24.30 -35.09
C TYR A 165 18.15 -25.50 -34.23
N LEU A 166 17.77 -25.46 -32.96
CA LEU A 166 17.91 -26.58 -32.03
C LEU A 166 16.54 -26.98 -31.48
N THR A 167 16.11 -28.20 -31.80
CA THR A 167 14.87 -28.81 -31.30
C THR A 167 15.23 -29.99 -30.39
N ILE A 168 14.87 -29.91 -29.11
CA ILE A 168 15.05 -31.01 -28.14
C ILE A 168 13.68 -31.60 -27.81
N MET A 169 13.46 -32.84 -28.21
CA MET A 169 12.22 -33.58 -27.96
C MET A 169 12.16 -34.12 -26.52
N PRO A 170 10.97 -34.52 -26.00
CA PRO A 170 10.87 -35.18 -24.70
C PRO A 170 11.84 -36.37 -24.58
N GLY A 171 12.61 -36.42 -23.49
CA GLY A 171 13.63 -37.44 -23.24
C GLY A 171 14.96 -37.25 -23.99
N GLY A 172 15.06 -36.27 -24.89
CA GLY A 172 16.32 -35.81 -25.48
C GLY A 172 17.06 -34.84 -24.56
N SER A 173 18.39 -34.78 -24.67
CA SER A 173 19.21 -33.89 -23.84
C SER A 173 20.43 -33.30 -24.54
N VAL A 174 20.80 -32.09 -24.14
CA VAL A 174 22.07 -31.46 -24.52
C VAL A 174 22.83 -30.99 -23.28
N SER A 175 24.15 -31.14 -23.29
CA SER A 175 25.05 -30.69 -22.22
C SER A 175 26.27 -30.00 -22.81
N PHE A 176 26.40 -28.69 -22.61
CA PHE A 176 27.47 -27.87 -23.19
C PHE A 176 28.23 -27.09 -22.12
N ARG A 177 29.40 -26.54 -22.46
CA ARG A 177 30.05 -25.54 -21.59
C ARG A 177 29.30 -24.22 -21.68
N ASN A 178 29.29 -23.63 -22.87
CA ASN A 178 28.49 -22.45 -23.23
C ASN A 178 27.58 -22.81 -24.40
N LEU A 179 26.35 -22.27 -24.39
CA LEU A 179 25.42 -22.35 -25.52
C LEU A 179 25.02 -20.93 -25.92
N GLU A 180 25.33 -20.58 -27.17
CA GLU A 180 25.05 -19.24 -27.69
C GLU A 180 24.20 -19.30 -28.96
N PHE A 181 23.20 -18.42 -29.05
CA PHE A 181 22.47 -18.12 -30.28
C PHE A 181 22.73 -16.66 -30.66
N THR A 182 23.30 -16.44 -31.85
CA THR A 182 23.64 -15.09 -32.36
C THR A 182 23.17 -14.85 -33.80
N ASN A 183 23.09 -13.57 -34.18
CA ASN A 183 22.45 -13.12 -35.42
C ASN A 183 20.94 -13.45 -35.46
N SER A 184 20.29 -13.26 -36.61
CA SER A 184 18.83 -13.35 -36.73
C SER A 184 18.31 -14.69 -37.26
N GLY A 185 17.13 -15.07 -36.76
CA GLY A 185 16.35 -16.21 -37.27
C GLY A 185 16.61 -17.54 -36.55
N ASN A 186 17.34 -17.53 -35.44
CA ASN A 186 17.60 -18.73 -34.65
C ASN A 186 16.38 -19.21 -33.87
N GLU A 187 16.23 -20.51 -33.65
CA GLU A 187 15.22 -21.02 -32.72
C GLU A 187 15.80 -22.06 -31.75
N LEU A 188 15.38 -21.96 -30.49
CA LEU A 188 15.51 -23.02 -29.50
C LEU A 188 14.12 -23.50 -29.13
N LYS A 189 13.81 -24.77 -29.38
CA LYS A 189 12.55 -25.40 -28.99
C LYS A 189 12.85 -26.59 -28.08
N ASN A 190 12.65 -26.40 -26.78
CA ASN A 190 13.02 -27.37 -25.76
C ASN A 190 11.80 -28.02 -25.07
N TRP A 191 11.60 -29.31 -25.30
CA TRP A 191 10.72 -30.20 -24.53
C TRP A 191 11.50 -31.24 -23.69
N GLY A 192 12.82 -31.29 -23.81
CA GLY A 192 13.69 -32.20 -23.08
C GLY A 192 14.52 -31.47 -22.03
N THR A 193 15.84 -31.64 -22.07
CA THR A 193 16.78 -31.02 -21.13
C THR A 193 17.91 -30.29 -21.83
N VAL A 194 18.12 -29.03 -21.44
CA VAL A 194 19.31 -28.24 -21.80
C VAL A 194 20.12 -28.03 -20.54
N THR A 195 21.40 -28.38 -20.57
CA THR A 195 22.35 -28.10 -19.49
C THR A 195 23.54 -27.35 -20.05
N THR A 196 23.87 -26.20 -19.46
CA THR A 196 25.16 -25.53 -19.66
C THR A 196 25.91 -25.49 -18.34
N THR A 197 27.22 -25.72 -18.35
CA THR A 197 28.03 -25.56 -17.14
C THR A 197 28.38 -24.09 -16.86
N GLN A 198 28.24 -23.23 -17.86
CA GLN A 198 28.45 -21.78 -17.80
C GLN A 198 27.22 -21.09 -18.45
N ASP A 199 27.43 -20.32 -19.52
CA ASP A 199 26.45 -19.39 -20.06
C ASP A 199 25.44 -20.03 -21.03
N LEU A 200 24.17 -19.64 -20.90
CA LEU A 200 23.17 -19.68 -21.96
C LEU A 200 22.94 -18.26 -22.48
N LYS A 201 23.43 -17.97 -23.69
CA LYS A 201 23.31 -16.64 -24.31
C LYS A 201 22.39 -16.68 -25.51
N ILE A 202 21.38 -15.82 -25.49
CA ILE A 202 20.37 -15.74 -26.53
C ILE A 202 20.28 -14.30 -27.03
N SER A 203 20.68 -14.11 -28.29
CA SER A 203 20.78 -12.79 -28.90
C SER A 203 20.07 -12.75 -30.26
N ASN A 204 19.55 -11.58 -30.61
CA ASN A 204 19.19 -11.19 -31.97
C ASN A 204 18.05 -11.98 -32.68
N GLY A 205 17.01 -12.38 -31.96
CA GLY A 205 15.69 -12.62 -32.57
C GLY A 205 15.45 -13.99 -33.24
N GLY A 206 14.24 -14.50 -32.98
CA GLY A 206 13.72 -15.81 -33.34
C GLY A 206 12.86 -16.39 -32.19
N LEU A 207 12.43 -17.66 -32.26
CA LEU A 207 11.58 -18.28 -31.23
C LEU A 207 12.42 -19.04 -30.20
N PHE A 208 12.41 -18.59 -28.94
CA PHE A 208 13.03 -19.31 -27.83
C PHE A 208 11.92 -19.81 -26.90
N TYR A 209 11.70 -21.12 -26.91
CA TYR A 209 10.61 -21.78 -26.22
C TYR A 209 11.15 -22.95 -25.39
N SER A 210 10.76 -23.00 -24.11
CA SER A 210 11.06 -24.13 -23.24
C SER A 210 9.84 -24.58 -22.46
N LYS A 211 9.40 -25.81 -22.70
CA LYS A 211 8.50 -26.58 -21.83
C LYS A 211 9.24 -27.64 -21.02
N GLY A 212 10.46 -27.96 -21.43
CA GLY A 212 11.37 -28.85 -20.72
C GLY A 212 12.13 -28.15 -19.58
N THR A 213 13.31 -28.68 -19.28
CA THR A 213 14.21 -28.13 -18.26
C THR A 213 15.40 -27.43 -18.89
N ILE A 214 15.77 -26.27 -18.36
CA ILE A 214 17.02 -25.57 -18.63
C ILE A 214 17.77 -25.43 -17.30
N VAL A 215 19.02 -25.89 -17.27
CA VAL A 215 19.96 -25.67 -16.16
C VAL A 215 21.18 -24.95 -16.71
N ALA A 216 21.57 -23.84 -16.11
CA ALA A 216 22.76 -23.08 -16.50
C ALA A 216 23.40 -22.41 -15.27
N GLU A 217 24.63 -21.91 -15.41
CA GLU A 217 25.17 -20.99 -14.41
C GLU A 217 24.49 -19.63 -14.58
N ASP A 218 24.73 -19.00 -15.73
CA ASP A 218 24.17 -17.71 -16.12
C ASP A 218 23.30 -17.86 -17.37
N ALA A 219 22.29 -17.00 -17.50
CA ALA A 219 21.52 -16.87 -18.73
C ALA A 219 21.35 -15.39 -19.11
N SER A 220 21.56 -15.09 -20.39
CA SER A 220 21.39 -13.74 -20.94
C SER A 220 20.46 -13.78 -22.15
N PHE A 221 19.40 -12.96 -22.13
CA PHE A 221 18.50 -12.80 -23.28
C PHE A 221 18.43 -11.33 -23.67
N ASN A 222 18.83 -11.01 -24.90
CA ASN A 222 18.96 -9.63 -25.38
C ASN A 222 18.31 -9.43 -26.76
N SER A 223 18.18 -8.16 -27.18
CA SER A 223 17.97 -7.73 -28.57
C SER A 223 16.79 -8.40 -29.30
N SER A 224 15.55 -8.05 -28.94
CA SER A 224 14.30 -8.52 -29.56
C SER A 224 14.04 -10.03 -29.46
N SER A 225 14.76 -10.74 -28.59
CA SER A 225 14.49 -12.15 -28.31
C SER A 225 13.21 -12.30 -27.50
N LEU A 226 12.27 -13.12 -27.98
CA LEU A 226 11.09 -13.55 -27.24
C LEU A 226 11.40 -14.89 -26.55
N MET A 227 11.52 -14.86 -25.22
CA MET A 227 11.64 -16.06 -24.41
C MET A 227 10.29 -16.46 -23.85
N GLN A 228 9.89 -17.71 -24.12
CA GLN A 228 8.69 -18.32 -23.56
C GLN A 228 9.09 -19.51 -22.69
N ASN A 229 8.83 -19.41 -21.39
CA ASN A 229 9.03 -20.50 -20.44
C ASN A 229 7.69 -21.07 -19.98
N GLU A 230 7.47 -22.35 -20.25
CA GLU A 230 6.37 -23.17 -19.71
C GLU A 230 6.87 -24.33 -18.85
N GLY A 231 8.20 -24.50 -18.75
CA GLY A 231 8.86 -25.54 -17.97
C GLY A 231 9.66 -24.96 -16.80
N THR A 232 10.86 -25.47 -16.59
CA THR A 232 11.73 -25.04 -15.49
C THR A 232 13.03 -24.46 -16.03
N ILE A 233 13.39 -23.26 -15.57
CA ILE A 233 14.70 -22.66 -15.76
C ILE A 233 15.35 -22.54 -14.38
N SER A 234 16.52 -23.15 -14.19
CA SER A 234 17.29 -23.10 -12.94
C SER A 234 18.68 -22.58 -13.22
N LEU A 235 18.98 -21.41 -12.67
CA LEU A 235 20.25 -20.71 -12.84
C LEU A 235 20.94 -20.62 -11.48
N SER A 236 22.21 -21.04 -11.39
CA SER A 236 22.97 -20.88 -10.14
C SER A 236 23.56 -19.47 -9.97
N GLY A 237 23.55 -18.66 -11.02
CA GLY A 237 24.08 -17.31 -11.07
C GLY A 237 23.06 -16.28 -11.57
N LEU A 238 23.46 -15.50 -12.58
CA LEU A 238 22.76 -14.33 -13.09
C LEU A 238 21.74 -14.68 -14.18
N PHE A 239 20.51 -14.21 -13.98
CA PHE A 239 19.54 -14.02 -15.05
C PHE A 239 19.60 -12.58 -15.55
N TYR A 240 20.22 -12.39 -16.71
CA TYR A 240 20.43 -11.10 -17.32
C TYR A 240 19.48 -10.87 -18.49
N MET A 241 18.80 -9.72 -18.50
CA MET A 241 17.97 -9.28 -19.62
C MET A 241 18.27 -7.81 -19.93
N PRO A 242 19.30 -7.54 -20.76
CA PRO A 242 19.58 -6.19 -21.21
C PRO A 242 18.58 -5.80 -22.30
N TYR A 243 17.99 -4.61 -22.17
CA TYR A 243 17.24 -3.81 -23.13
C TYR A 243 16.53 -4.53 -24.30
N ASN A 244 15.23 -4.27 -24.45
CA ASN A 244 14.38 -4.82 -25.52
C ASN A 244 14.25 -6.36 -25.51
N ALA A 245 14.44 -6.99 -24.34
CA ALA A 245 14.09 -8.40 -24.15
C ALA A 245 12.61 -8.55 -23.78
N SER A 246 11.99 -9.65 -24.21
CA SER A 246 10.62 -10.01 -23.82
C SER A 246 10.58 -11.41 -23.22
N LEU A 247 10.03 -11.53 -22.02
CA LEU A 247 9.87 -12.79 -21.30
C LEU A 247 8.39 -13.06 -21.01
N MET A 248 7.93 -14.24 -21.40
CA MET A 248 6.66 -14.81 -20.96
C MET A 248 6.93 -16.06 -20.13
N ASN A 249 6.72 -15.98 -18.82
CA ASN A 249 6.85 -17.10 -17.90
C ASN A 249 5.48 -17.63 -17.50
N THR A 250 5.23 -18.92 -17.70
CA THR A 250 4.08 -19.68 -17.16
C THR A 250 4.54 -20.88 -16.33
N GLY A 251 5.82 -21.24 -16.41
CA GLY A 251 6.45 -22.26 -15.59
C GLY A 251 7.18 -21.68 -14.37
N GLU A 252 8.33 -22.25 -14.04
CA GLU A 252 9.16 -21.83 -12.90
C GLU A 252 10.54 -21.34 -13.37
N ILE A 253 10.97 -20.20 -12.84
CA ILE A 253 12.32 -19.67 -13.01
C ILE A 253 12.93 -19.49 -11.63
N THR A 254 14.08 -20.10 -11.40
CA THR A 254 14.91 -19.84 -10.21
C THR A 254 16.27 -19.34 -10.67
N ALA A 255 16.75 -18.24 -10.09
CA ALA A 255 18.11 -17.74 -10.32
C ALA A 255 18.72 -17.19 -9.02
N TYR A 256 20.03 -17.01 -8.98
CA TYR A 256 20.65 -16.32 -7.84
C TYR A 256 20.39 -14.81 -7.94
N TYR A 257 20.66 -14.20 -9.09
CA TYR A 257 20.39 -12.78 -9.34
C TYR A 257 19.45 -12.56 -10.53
N LEU A 258 18.62 -11.52 -10.45
CA LEU A 258 17.95 -10.92 -11.60
C LEU A 258 18.53 -9.53 -11.86
N GLN A 259 18.94 -9.29 -13.10
CA GLN A 259 19.24 -7.96 -13.62
C GLN A 259 18.51 -7.75 -14.94
N ALA A 260 17.56 -6.81 -14.95
CA ALA A 260 16.75 -6.52 -16.12
C ALA A 260 16.57 -5.00 -16.29
N ASN A 261 16.76 -4.51 -17.51
CA ASN A 261 16.61 -3.09 -17.81
C ASN A 261 15.96 -2.90 -19.18
N GLY A 262 14.88 -2.12 -19.27
CA GLY A 262 14.23 -1.86 -20.56
C GLY A 262 13.51 -3.08 -21.14
N VAL A 263 12.90 -3.92 -20.31
CA VAL A 263 12.31 -5.22 -20.73
C VAL A 263 10.79 -5.24 -20.61
N SER A 264 10.18 -6.17 -21.34
CA SER A 264 8.78 -6.58 -21.13
C SER A 264 8.75 -7.96 -20.46
N LEU A 265 8.27 -8.02 -19.22
CA LEU A 265 8.22 -9.25 -18.44
C LEU A 265 6.77 -9.57 -18.09
N THR A 266 6.26 -10.71 -18.54
CA THR A 266 4.97 -11.23 -18.13
C THR A 266 5.15 -12.54 -17.37
N ASN A 267 4.83 -12.52 -16.08
CA ASN A 267 4.88 -13.68 -15.20
C ASN A 267 3.47 -14.16 -14.83
N ASN A 268 3.10 -15.34 -15.32
CA ASN A 268 1.91 -16.10 -14.94
C ASN A 268 2.26 -17.36 -14.14
N GLY A 269 3.55 -17.60 -13.92
CA GLY A 269 4.08 -18.72 -13.14
C GLY A 269 4.88 -18.21 -11.95
N LYS A 270 5.95 -18.92 -11.61
CA LYS A 270 6.75 -18.68 -10.42
C LYS A 270 8.13 -18.18 -10.79
N MET A 271 8.60 -17.11 -10.13
CA MET A 271 9.98 -16.63 -10.23
C MET A 271 10.57 -16.47 -8.84
N ILE A 272 11.70 -17.11 -8.56
CA ILE A 272 12.41 -17.01 -7.28
C ILE A 272 13.85 -16.57 -7.51
N PHE A 273 14.27 -15.57 -6.75
CA PHE A 273 15.61 -15.00 -6.77
C PHE A 273 16.23 -14.99 -5.39
N ASN A 274 17.56 -15.05 -5.30
CA ASN A 274 18.23 -14.68 -4.06
C ASN A 274 18.15 -13.15 -3.87
N SER A 275 18.48 -12.38 -4.91
CA SER A 275 18.24 -10.93 -4.97
C SER A 275 17.77 -10.49 -6.36
N ILE A 276 16.88 -9.49 -6.42
CA ILE A 276 16.60 -8.73 -7.64
C ILE A 276 17.46 -7.48 -7.57
N TYR A 277 18.66 -7.57 -8.16
CA TYR A 277 19.66 -6.51 -8.11
C TYR A 277 19.21 -5.26 -8.86
N GLU A 278 18.50 -5.44 -9.97
CA GLU A 278 17.98 -4.34 -10.77
C GLU A 278 16.79 -4.80 -11.63
N LEU A 279 15.71 -4.02 -11.56
CA LEU A 279 14.58 -4.09 -12.48
C LEU A 279 14.19 -2.65 -12.87
N GLY A 280 14.84 -2.17 -13.93
CA GLY A 280 14.80 -0.76 -14.35
C GLY A 280 14.06 -0.54 -15.66
N ASN A 281 13.42 0.62 -15.83
CA ASN A 281 12.87 1.10 -17.12
C ASN A 281 11.97 0.07 -17.85
N SER A 282 11.27 -0.79 -17.10
CA SER A 282 10.62 -1.98 -17.65
C SER A 282 9.09 -1.91 -17.56
N THR A 283 8.43 -2.80 -18.29
CA THR A 283 7.01 -3.12 -18.07
C THR A 283 6.91 -4.54 -17.54
N VAL A 284 6.36 -4.69 -16.35
CA VAL A 284 6.28 -5.96 -15.64
C VAL A 284 4.81 -6.24 -15.36
N THR A 285 4.32 -7.36 -15.87
CA THR A 285 3.00 -7.91 -15.55
C THR A 285 3.19 -9.14 -14.70
N ASN A 286 2.74 -9.12 -13.45
CA ASN A 286 2.82 -10.27 -12.56
C ASN A 286 1.40 -10.71 -12.15
N ASN A 287 1.00 -11.87 -12.64
CA ASN A 287 -0.31 -12.48 -12.38
C ASN A 287 -0.21 -13.69 -11.43
N CYS A 288 0.97 -13.91 -10.83
CA CYS A 288 1.24 -15.07 -10.01
C CYS A 288 2.26 -14.72 -8.92
N PHE A 289 3.48 -15.27 -8.95
CA PHE A 289 4.39 -15.20 -7.81
C PHE A 289 5.82 -14.80 -8.21
N ILE A 290 6.34 -13.76 -7.56
CA ILE A 290 7.74 -13.35 -7.61
C ILE A 290 8.25 -13.24 -6.16
N GLU A 291 9.33 -13.93 -5.83
CA GLU A 291 10.01 -13.80 -4.53
C GLU A 291 11.48 -13.49 -4.72
N SER A 292 11.96 -12.51 -3.98
CA SER A 292 13.37 -12.31 -3.70
C SER A 292 13.62 -12.66 -2.23
N LYS A 293 14.62 -13.49 -1.95
CA LYS A 293 14.94 -13.88 -0.56
C LYS A 293 15.54 -12.72 0.24
N LEU A 294 16.22 -11.80 -0.44
CA LEU A 294 16.88 -10.64 0.15
C LEU A 294 16.33 -9.36 -0.47
N ASP A 295 17.14 -8.68 -1.29
CA ASP A 295 16.86 -7.32 -1.74
C ASP A 295 16.09 -7.30 -3.07
N VAL A 296 15.30 -6.25 -3.26
CA VAL A 296 14.60 -5.94 -4.50
C VAL A 296 14.81 -4.48 -4.85
N TYR A 297 15.40 -4.20 -6.02
CA TYR A 297 15.62 -2.84 -6.49
C TYR A 297 14.88 -2.58 -7.82
N ILE A 298 13.85 -1.74 -7.78
CA ILE A 298 12.98 -1.43 -8.93
C ILE A 298 12.97 0.08 -9.16
N TYR A 299 13.14 0.50 -10.41
CA TYR A 299 13.05 1.92 -10.76
C TYR A 299 12.48 2.17 -12.15
N ASN A 300 11.82 3.32 -12.34
CA ASN A 300 11.24 3.75 -13.63
C ASN A 300 10.40 2.67 -14.32
N THR A 301 9.71 1.81 -13.54
CA THR A 301 9.07 0.60 -14.05
C THR A 301 7.56 0.69 -13.87
N SER A 302 6.81 0.24 -14.86
CA SER A 302 5.37 0.01 -14.74
C SER A 302 5.15 -1.40 -14.21
N LEU A 303 4.70 -1.50 -12.97
CA LEU A 303 4.38 -2.75 -12.28
C LEU A 303 2.88 -2.98 -12.33
N ASN A 304 2.44 -4.02 -13.03
CA ASN A 304 1.03 -4.36 -13.24
C ASN A 304 0.74 -5.73 -12.62
N PHE A 305 0.07 -5.73 -11.48
CA PHE A 305 -0.31 -6.96 -10.79
C PHE A 305 -1.81 -7.23 -10.94
N ASN A 306 -2.15 -8.50 -11.15
CA ASN A 306 -3.53 -8.97 -11.12
C ASN A 306 -3.57 -10.35 -10.46
N LYS A 307 -4.01 -10.42 -9.19
CA LYS A 307 -3.76 -11.57 -8.30
C LYS A 307 -2.27 -11.97 -8.23
N GLY A 308 -1.39 -10.96 -8.35
CA GLY A 308 0.05 -11.14 -8.30
C GLY A 308 0.62 -10.84 -6.93
N TYR A 309 1.70 -11.53 -6.57
CA TYR A 309 2.45 -11.32 -5.34
C TYR A 309 3.93 -11.07 -5.63
N LEU A 310 4.48 -10.00 -5.05
CA LEU A 310 5.91 -9.74 -4.96
C LEU A 310 6.33 -9.73 -3.49
N LYS A 311 7.29 -10.57 -3.15
CA LYS A 311 7.87 -10.64 -1.80
C LYS A 311 9.36 -10.33 -1.83
N GLY A 312 9.83 -9.56 -0.86
CA GLY A 312 11.24 -9.27 -0.63
C GLY A 312 11.51 -9.04 0.85
N LYS A 313 12.78 -9.13 1.26
CA LYS A 313 13.18 -8.71 2.60
C LYS A 313 13.22 -7.19 2.68
N ASP A 314 13.96 -6.60 1.76
CA ASP A 314 14.17 -5.16 1.63
C ASP A 314 13.84 -4.75 0.21
N ILE A 315 12.85 -3.87 0.06
CA ILE A 315 12.32 -3.48 -1.24
C ILE A 315 12.54 -1.99 -1.43
N VAL A 316 13.19 -1.63 -2.53
CA VAL A 316 13.35 -0.26 -2.98
C VAL A 316 12.59 -0.09 -4.28
N ILE A 317 11.62 0.84 -4.30
CA ILE A 317 10.84 1.20 -5.48
C ILE A 317 10.99 2.69 -5.72
N LYS A 318 11.39 3.10 -6.93
CA LYS A 318 11.66 4.51 -7.27
C LYS A 318 10.95 4.91 -8.55
N ASN A 319 10.24 6.02 -8.54
CA ASN A 319 9.61 6.59 -9.74
C ASN A 319 8.78 5.56 -10.53
N CYS A 320 7.93 4.79 -9.84
CA CYS A 320 7.18 3.69 -10.45
C CYS A 320 5.67 3.95 -10.47
N MET A 321 4.99 3.33 -11.43
CA MET A 321 3.54 3.18 -11.43
C MET A 321 3.21 1.74 -11.02
N VAL A 322 2.61 1.56 -9.85
CA VAL A 322 2.32 0.27 -9.25
C VAL A 322 0.81 0.04 -9.18
N LYS A 323 0.31 -0.83 -10.05
CA LYS A 323 -1.09 -1.24 -10.09
C LYS A 323 -1.24 -2.58 -9.41
N LEU A 324 -1.96 -2.60 -8.28
CA LEU A 324 -2.23 -3.79 -7.49
C LEU A 324 -3.70 -4.16 -7.64
N TYR A 325 -4.06 -4.88 -8.69
CA TYR A 325 -5.48 -5.17 -8.97
C TYR A 325 -5.92 -6.53 -8.45
N ASN A 326 -7.19 -6.60 -8.06
CA ASN A 326 -7.93 -7.82 -7.75
C ASN A 326 -7.28 -8.70 -6.65
N GLY A 327 -6.89 -8.11 -5.53
CA GLY A 327 -6.24 -8.85 -4.43
C GLY A 327 -4.79 -9.20 -4.75
N SER A 328 -4.03 -8.22 -5.23
CA SER A 328 -2.59 -8.33 -5.40
C SER A 328 -1.85 -7.87 -4.15
N MET A 329 -0.59 -8.27 -4.01
CA MET A 329 0.21 -7.93 -2.83
C MET A 329 1.67 -7.62 -3.16
N ILE A 330 2.21 -6.61 -2.48
CA ILE A 330 3.64 -6.41 -2.31
C ILE A 330 3.94 -6.51 -0.82
N GLU A 331 4.89 -7.38 -0.44
CA GLU A 331 5.33 -7.53 0.95
C GLU A 331 6.85 -7.37 1.06
N ALA A 332 7.26 -6.38 1.84
CA ALA A 332 8.60 -6.29 2.36
C ALA A 332 8.61 -6.80 3.81
N THR A 333 9.45 -7.78 4.12
CA THR A 333 9.48 -8.33 5.49
C THR A 333 10.30 -7.46 6.46
N ARG A 334 11.06 -6.46 5.97
CA ARG A 334 11.89 -5.56 6.79
C ARG A 334 11.73 -4.08 6.44
N THR A 335 12.07 -3.65 5.22
CA THR A 335 11.85 -2.25 4.78
C THR A 335 11.27 -2.15 3.37
N LEU A 336 10.44 -1.13 3.16
CA LEU A 336 10.02 -0.68 1.84
C LEU A 336 10.36 0.80 1.70
N ASP A 337 11.30 1.12 0.82
CA ASP A 337 11.91 2.43 0.73
C ASP A 337 11.64 3.08 -0.64
N ASN A 338 11.23 4.35 -0.62
CA ASN A 338 11.01 5.17 -1.81
C ASN A 338 12.02 6.34 -1.85
N GLU A 339 13.24 6.06 -2.29
CA GLU A 339 14.38 6.98 -2.11
C GLU A 339 14.42 8.15 -3.09
N SER A 340 13.76 8.06 -4.25
CA SER A 340 13.66 9.16 -5.22
C SER A 340 12.53 8.98 -6.23
N GLY A 341 11.96 10.10 -6.67
CA GLY A 341 10.82 10.12 -7.60
C GLY A 341 9.51 9.65 -6.95
N SER A 342 8.39 10.08 -7.50
CA SER A 342 7.07 9.71 -6.95
C SER A 342 6.70 8.30 -7.37
N THR A 343 6.18 7.50 -6.44
CA THR A 343 5.61 6.18 -6.72
C THR A 343 4.13 6.16 -6.39
N TYR A 344 3.34 5.70 -7.35
CA TYR A 344 1.90 5.65 -7.27
C TYR A 344 1.45 4.20 -7.08
N TYR A 345 0.77 3.92 -5.97
CA TYR A 345 0.19 2.62 -5.65
C TYR A 345 -1.33 2.69 -5.80
N ASP A 346 -1.86 1.96 -6.78
CA ASP A 346 -3.29 1.94 -7.10
C ASP A 346 -3.86 0.54 -6.91
N GLY A 347 -4.76 0.38 -5.93
CA GLY A 347 -5.49 -0.86 -5.68
C GLY A 347 -6.64 -1.13 -6.66
N GLY A 348 -6.95 -0.21 -7.57
CA GLY A 348 -8.06 -0.31 -8.51
C GLY A 348 -9.43 -0.32 -7.83
N THR A 349 -10.44 -0.85 -8.51
CA THR A 349 -11.83 -0.91 -8.01
C THR A 349 -12.29 -2.33 -7.64
N GLY A 350 -11.48 -3.35 -7.97
CA GLY A 350 -11.77 -4.76 -7.69
C GLY A 350 -11.52 -5.17 -6.24
N ASN A 351 -11.20 -6.45 -6.03
CA ASN A 351 -10.86 -6.98 -4.71
C ASN A 351 -9.69 -6.20 -4.08
N ARG A 352 -9.80 -5.94 -2.77
CA ARG A 352 -8.86 -5.12 -2.03
C ARG A 352 -7.46 -5.75 -2.00
N SER A 353 -6.47 -4.96 -2.39
CA SER A 353 -5.06 -5.33 -2.45
C SER A 353 -4.28 -4.83 -1.24
N LEU A 354 -3.05 -5.32 -1.09
CA LEU A 354 -2.24 -5.11 0.11
C LEU A 354 -0.81 -4.65 -0.22
N LEU A 355 -0.40 -3.53 0.38
CA LEU A 355 1.00 -3.11 0.46
C LEU A 355 1.46 -3.26 1.90
N LYS A 356 2.43 -4.15 2.16
CA LYS A 356 2.76 -4.57 3.52
C LYS A 356 4.24 -4.43 3.81
N SER A 357 4.58 -3.68 4.86
CA SER A 357 5.95 -3.58 5.37
C SER A 357 5.96 -3.11 6.82
N PRO A 358 6.77 -3.67 7.72
CA PRO A 358 6.84 -3.14 9.08
C PRO A 358 7.39 -1.71 9.10
N ASN A 359 8.32 -1.38 8.18
CA ASN A 359 8.90 -0.05 8.06
C ASN A 359 8.85 0.44 6.62
N MET A 360 8.30 1.63 6.42
CA MET A 360 8.34 2.36 5.17
C MET A 360 9.14 3.63 5.35
N SER A 361 9.95 4.00 4.36
CA SER A 361 10.71 5.25 4.36
C SER A 361 10.69 5.93 2.98
N GLY A 362 11.18 7.17 2.92
CA GLY A 362 11.19 7.97 1.69
C GLY A 362 10.07 8.99 1.59
N TYR A 363 9.81 9.47 0.37
CA TYR A 363 8.84 10.51 0.07
C TYR A 363 8.24 10.33 -1.32
N GLY A 364 7.16 11.04 -1.65
CA GLY A 364 6.48 10.90 -2.95
C GLY A 364 5.66 9.60 -3.04
N LEU A 365 5.09 9.15 -1.92
CA LEU A 365 4.25 7.96 -1.85
C LEU A 365 2.79 8.35 -2.09
N TYR A 366 2.13 7.79 -3.09
CA TYR A 366 0.73 8.07 -3.37
C TYR A 366 -0.10 6.79 -3.32
N TYR A 367 -1.20 6.79 -2.58
CA TYR A 367 -2.04 5.62 -2.33
C TYR A 367 -3.48 5.84 -2.80
N TYR A 368 -3.95 4.96 -3.68
CA TYR A 368 -5.28 5.04 -4.31
C TYR A 368 -5.99 3.69 -4.39
N GLY A 369 -7.28 3.75 -4.72
CA GLY A 369 -8.09 2.57 -5.03
C GLY A 369 -8.33 1.68 -3.82
N ASN A 370 -8.80 0.46 -4.05
CA ASN A 370 -9.03 -0.54 -3.02
C ASN A 370 -7.70 -1.12 -2.52
N LEU A 371 -6.88 -0.29 -1.86
CA LEU A 371 -5.59 -0.63 -1.31
C LEU A 371 -5.62 -0.50 0.22
N THR A 372 -5.09 -1.50 0.93
CA THR A 372 -4.69 -1.35 2.33
C THR A 372 -3.17 -1.26 2.39
N VAL A 373 -2.66 -0.26 3.12
CA VAL A 373 -1.24 -0.11 3.46
C VAL A 373 -1.05 -0.56 4.91
N GLU A 374 -0.38 -1.69 5.11
CA GLU A 374 -0.07 -2.24 6.43
C GLU A 374 1.34 -1.86 6.86
N VAL A 375 1.46 -0.98 7.87
CA VAL A 375 2.74 -0.41 8.28
C VAL A 375 2.76 0.01 9.75
N ASN A 376 3.90 -0.18 10.44
CA ASN A 376 4.10 0.30 11.81
C ASN A 376 4.84 1.65 11.84
N LYS A 377 5.87 1.80 11.00
CA LYS A 377 6.62 3.05 10.84
C LYS A 377 6.49 3.55 9.41
N HIS A 378 5.86 4.72 9.23
CA HIS A 378 5.62 5.32 7.92
C HIS A 378 6.17 6.77 7.89
N PRO A 379 6.58 7.31 6.72
CA PRO A 379 6.94 8.71 6.60
C PRO A 379 5.83 9.65 7.09
N LEU A 380 6.22 10.74 7.75
CA LEU A 380 5.29 11.73 8.29
C LEU A 380 5.15 12.89 7.31
N ASN A 381 3.93 13.38 7.16
CA ASN A 381 3.70 14.70 6.60
C ASN A 381 4.00 15.73 7.70
N ILE A 382 4.86 16.70 7.39
CA ILE A 382 5.23 17.79 8.29
C ILE A 382 4.93 19.12 7.61
N LEU A 383 4.99 20.21 8.38
CA LEU A 383 4.78 21.54 7.82
C LEU A 383 5.75 21.78 6.65
N TRP A 384 5.22 22.22 5.50
CA TRP A 384 5.95 22.47 4.25
C TRP A 384 6.48 21.22 3.50
N PHE A 385 6.21 20.01 3.95
CA PHE A 385 6.66 18.79 3.27
C PHE A 385 5.65 17.65 3.34
N THR A 386 5.17 17.23 2.17
CA THR A 386 4.26 16.10 2.02
C THR A 386 5.05 14.87 1.56
N ALA A 387 5.32 13.96 2.49
CA ALA A 387 5.97 12.69 2.21
C ALA A 387 5.02 11.72 1.49
N TYR A 388 3.72 11.79 1.78
CA TYR A 388 2.73 10.90 1.19
C TYR A 388 1.34 11.53 1.01
N TYR A 389 0.59 10.95 0.07
CA TYR A 389 -0.82 11.24 -0.16
C TYR A 389 -1.63 9.94 0.00
N LEU A 390 -2.61 9.96 0.90
CA LEU A 390 -3.59 8.90 1.07
C LEU A 390 -4.94 9.38 0.54
N GLN A 391 -5.49 8.72 -0.47
CA GLN A 391 -6.81 9.05 -1.00
C GLN A 391 -7.76 7.86 -0.87
N SER A 392 -8.86 8.07 -0.13
CA SER A 392 -9.94 7.09 -0.04
C SER A 392 -10.42 6.68 -1.44
N PRO A 393 -10.64 5.37 -1.72
CA PRO A 393 -10.85 4.29 -0.75
C PRO A 393 -9.57 3.56 -0.27
N ALA A 394 -8.37 4.09 -0.55
CA ALA A 394 -7.16 3.57 0.06
C ALA A 394 -7.19 3.82 1.58
N GLN A 395 -6.63 2.88 2.34
CA GLN A 395 -6.64 2.94 3.81
C GLN A 395 -5.32 2.43 4.39
N MET A 396 -5.02 2.83 5.62
CA MET A 396 -3.85 2.36 6.36
C MET A 396 -4.27 1.51 7.56
N ALA A 397 -3.46 0.51 7.90
CA ALA A 397 -3.60 -0.32 9.08
C ALA A 397 -2.22 -0.58 9.69
N ARG A 398 -2.18 -1.00 10.96
CA ARG A 398 -0.94 -1.50 11.56
C ARG A 398 -0.49 -2.78 10.83
N TYR A 399 0.81 -3.05 10.85
CA TYR A 399 1.38 -4.22 10.20
C TYR A 399 0.72 -5.52 10.68
N GLY A 400 0.11 -6.29 9.76
CA GLY A 400 -0.59 -7.54 10.06
C GLY A 400 -1.90 -7.38 10.83
N LYS A 401 -2.52 -6.20 10.83
CA LYS A 401 -3.73 -5.88 11.62
C LYS A 401 -4.97 -5.55 10.81
N SER A 402 -4.92 -5.67 9.47
CA SER A 402 -6.11 -5.56 8.63
C SER A 402 -6.75 -6.92 8.39
N ASN A 403 -8.01 -6.92 8.01
CA ASN A 403 -8.75 -8.14 7.64
C ASN A 403 -8.59 -8.56 6.17
N VAL A 404 -7.61 -8.01 5.45
CA VAL A 404 -7.44 -8.25 4.01
C VAL A 404 -6.88 -9.66 3.79
N ILE A 405 -7.65 -10.50 3.10
CA ILE A 405 -7.20 -11.82 2.65
C ILE A 405 -6.65 -11.68 1.23
N ILE A 406 -5.47 -12.25 0.99
CA ILE A 406 -4.85 -12.29 -0.35
C ILE A 406 -4.67 -13.74 -0.76
N GLU A 407 -5.28 -14.10 -1.90
CA GLU A 407 -5.09 -15.38 -2.57
C GLU A 407 -4.43 -15.16 -3.94
N VAL A 408 -3.37 -15.92 -4.20
CA VAL A 408 -2.64 -15.91 -5.47
C VAL A 408 -2.52 -17.33 -6.02
N CYS A 409 -1.87 -17.47 -7.17
CA CYS A 409 -1.68 -18.76 -7.85
C CYS A 409 -0.99 -19.85 -6.99
N THR A 410 -0.21 -19.47 -5.98
CA THR A 410 0.50 -20.39 -5.06
C THR A 410 -0.28 -20.67 -3.77
N GLY A 411 -1.50 -20.14 -3.63
CA GLY A 411 -2.34 -20.28 -2.44
C GLY A 411 -2.55 -18.95 -1.70
N THR A 412 -2.89 -19.04 -0.41
CA THR A 412 -3.11 -17.86 0.44
C THR A 412 -1.78 -17.19 0.78
N ALA A 413 -1.60 -15.95 0.35
CA ALA A 413 -0.42 -15.13 0.66
C ALA A 413 -0.61 -14.29 1.93
N ASN A 414 -1.84 -13.95 2.30
CA ASN A 414 -2.15 -13.26 3.55
C ASN A 414 -3.51 -13.73 4.07
N GLU A 415 -3.54 -14.23 5.31
CA GLU A 415 -4.76 -14.77 5.93
C GLU A 415 -5.66 -13.69 6.55
N GLY A 416 -5.15 -12.45 6.65
CA GLY A 416 -5.79 -11.36 7.38
C GLY A 416 -5.75 -11.56 8.90
N ASP A 417 -5.93 -10.47 9.64
CA ASP A 417 -6.09 -10.52 11.09
C ASP A 417 -7.48 -11.09 11.41
N PRO A 418 -7.57 -12.26 12.09
CA PRO A 418 -8.85 -12.79 12.53
C PRO A 418 -9.56 -11.86 13.53
N GLY A 419 -8.79 -11.00 14.20
CA GLY A 419 -9.22 -10.13 15.29
C GLY A 419 -9.52 -10.90 16.58
N THR A 420 -10.09 -10.20 17.56
CA THR A 420 -10.55 -10.81 18.81
C THR A 420 -12.01 -11.23 18.71
N ASP A 421 -12.50 -11.95 19.72
CA ASP A 421 -13.93 -12.16 19.89
C ASP A 421 -14.64 -10.80 19.93
N PRO A 422 -15.82 -10.67 19.32
CA PRO A 422 -16.50 -9.38 19.26
C PRO A 422 -16.86 -8.87 20.66
N GLU A 423 -16.33 -7.71 21.01
CA GLU A 423 -16.68 -7.03 22.26
C GLU A 423 -17.51 -5.77 21.96
N ASN A 424 -18.53 -5.53 22.78
CA ASN A 424 -19.22 -4.25 22.75
C ASN A 424 -18.28 -3.16 23.29
N PRO A 425 -18.35 -1.93 22.76
CA PRO A 425 -17.61 -0.80 23.32
C PRO A 425 -17.95 -0.60 24.80
N THR A 426 -16.96 -0.21 25.60
CA THR A 426 -17.19 0.24 26.98
C THR A 426 -17.87 1.61 26.96
N PHE A 427 -18.98 1.74 27.68
CA PHE A 427 -19.72 2.98 27.85
C PHE A 427 -19.57 3.56 29.26
N PRO A 428 -19.65 4.90 29.42
CA PRO A 428 -19.80 5.89 28.35
C PRO A 428 -18.51 6.07 27.52
N ILE A 429 -18.66 6.38 26.23
CA ILE A 429 -17.54 6.77 25.38
C ILE A 429 -17.19 8.21 25.68
N GLU A 430 -15.94 8.45 26.10
CA GLU A 430 -15.41 9.81 26.23
C GLU A 430 -15.02 10.39 24.87
N SER A 431 -15.71 11.45 24.46
CA SER A 431 -15.39 12.29 23.31
C SER A 431 -14.82 13.63 23.79
N VAL A 432 -13.49 13.74 23.74
CA VAL A 432 -12.75 14.89 24.27
C VAL A 432 -12.44 15.88 23.15
N ASN A 433 -12.85 17.14 23.29
CA ASN A 433 -12.36 18.24 22.48
C ASN A 433 -11.37 19.09 23.29
N ASN A 434 -10.12 19.15 22.85
CA ASN A 434 -9.04 19.91 23.47
C ASN A 434 -8.60 21.11 22.60
N THR A 435 -9.42 21.52 21.63
CA THR A 435 -9.23 22.78 20.91
C THR A 435 -9.48 23.93 21.89
N THR A 436 -8.51 24.84 21.98
CA THR A 436 -8.61 26.01 22.86
C THR A 436 -9.43 27.11 22.19
N TYR A 437 -10.42 27.64 22.89
CA TYR A 437 -11.18 28.81 22.49
C TYR A 437 -11.02 29.91 23.54
N THR A 438 -10.83 31.16 23.09
CA THR A 438 -10.74 32.32 24.00
C THR A 438 -11.89 33.27 23.71
N TYR A 439 -12.69 33.53 24.73
CA TYR A 439 -13.78 34.49 24.74
C TYR A 439 -13.25 35.77 25.37
N MET A 440 -13.42 36.89 24.68
CA MET A 440 -12.92 38.21 25.04
C MET A 440 -14.12 39.15 25.05
N PHE A 441 -14.34 39.82 26.18
CA PHE A 441 -15.50 40.68 26.39
C PHE A 441 -15.09 42.12 26.66
N GLU A 442 -16.02 43.03 26.38
CA GLU A 442 -16.01 44.44 26.75
C GLU A 442 -17.15 44.70 27.75
N ASP A 443 -16.94 45.59 28.72
CA ASP A 443 -17.84 45.83 29.85
C ASP A 443 -18.78 47.05 29.69
N LEU A 444 -18.60 47.83 28.60
CA LEU A 444 -19.26 49.12 28.41
C LEU A 444 -20.57 49.08 27.62
N TRP A 445 -21.01 47.91 27.13
CA TRP A 445 -22.28 47.80 26.40
C TRP A 445 -23.46 48.38 27.22
N PRO A 446 -24.35 49.21 26.62
CA PRO A 446 -24.50 49.50 25.18
C PRO A 446 -23.65 50.66 24.65
N LEU A 447 -22.78 51.26 25.46
CA LEU A 447 -21.83 52.25 24.99
C LEU A 447 -20.70 51.57 24.19
N TYR A 448 -20.00 52.37 23.39
CA TYR A 448 -18.78 51.91 22.75
C TYR A 448 -17.73 51.59 23.82
N GLY A 449 -17.15 50.39 23.72
CA GLY A 449 -16.03 49.93 24.53
C GLY A 449 -14.75 50.73 24.30
N ASP A 450 -13.70 50.44 25.07
CA ASP A 450 -12.36 50.94 24.74
C ASP A 450 -11.62 50.01 23.75
N TYR A 451 -12.24 48.87 23.42
CA TYR A 451 -11.86 47.93 22.36
C TYR A 451 -10.53 47.21 22.59
N ASP A 452 -10.01 47.23 23.81
CA ASP A 452 -8.82 46.47 24.15
C ASP A 452 -9.10 44.95 24.30
N MET A 453 -10.40 44.59 24.32
CA MET A 453 -10.99 43.26 24.35
C MET A 453 -10.48 42.42 25.52
N ASN A 454 -10.19 43.06 26.66
CA ASN A 454 -9.59 42.37 27.79
C ASN A 454 -10.30 42.56 29.14
N ASP A 455 -11.46 43.24 29.17
CA ASP A 455 -12.26 43.43 30.39
C ASP A 455 -12.56 42.12 31.12
N VAL A 456 -12.96 41.09 30.37
CA VAL A 456 -13.00 39.70 30.82
C VAL A 456 -12.50 38.79 29.71
N VAL A 457 -11.49 37.98 30.02
CA VAL A 457 -10.95 36.98 29.09
C VAL A 457 -11.10 35.59 29.67
N ILE A 458 -11.96 34.77 29.06
CA ILE A 458 -12.19 33.37 29.46
C ILE A 458 -11.62 32.45 28.39
N ARG A 459 -10.78 31.51 28.79
CA ARG A 459 -10.25 30.48 27.89
C ARG A 459 -10.85 29.12 28.19
N VAL A 460 -11.59 28.56 27.24
CA VAL A 460 -12.03 27.17 27.27
C VAL A 460 -10.87 26.31 26.80
N LYS A 461 -10.35 25.45 27.68
CA LYS A 461 -9.24 24.54 27.38
C LYS A 461 -9.71 23.22 26.81
N LYS A 462 -10.84 22.74 27.32
CA LYS A 462 -11.32 21.39 27.02
C LYS A 462 -12.81 21.26 27.29
N THR A 463 -13.51 20.57 26.40
CA THR A 463 -14.85 20.03 26.64
C THR A 463 -14.82 18.51 26.53
N THR A 464 -15.66 17.81 27.29
CA THR A 464 -15.76 16.35 27.24
C THR A 464 -17.21 15.93 27.26
N LEU A 465 -17.60 15.15 26.26
CA LEU A 465 -18.91 14.50 26.17
C LEU A 465 -18.76 13.03 26.57
N TYR A 466 -19.68 12.54 27.39
CA TYR A 466 -19.79 11.14 27.77
C TYR A 466 -21.01 10.57 27.05
N LEU A 467 -20.77 9.70 26.07
CA LEU A 467 -21.79 9.20 25.16
C LEU A 467 -22.23 7.78 25.53
N ASN A 468 -23.54 7.54 25.55
CA ASN A 468 -24.10 6.21 25.75
C ASN A 468 -24.09 5.36 24.46
N SER A 469 -24.67 4.15 24.53
CA SER A 469 -24.76 3.21 23.40
C SER A 469 -25.58 3.71 22.21
N SER A 470 -26.37 4.76 22.38
CA SER A 470 -27.14 5.44 21.33
C SER A 470 -26.50 6.77 20.90
N ASN A 471 -25.23 7.01 21.25
CA ASN A 471 -24.51 8.27 21.05
C ASN A 471 -25.22 9.50 21.67
N LYS A 472 -26.01 9.30 22.74
CA LYS A 472 -26.64 10.38 23.51
C LYS A 472 -25.77 10.80 24.69
N VAL A 473 -25.83 12.09 25.03
CA VAL A 473 -24.95 12.70 26.04
C VAL A 473 -25.48 12.45 27.44
N GLU A 474 -24.77 11.65 28.23
CA GLU A 474 -25.05 11.39 29.66
C GLU A 474 -24.40 12.44 30.57
N LYS A 475 -23.27 13.00 30.14
CA LYS A 475 -22.55 14.06 30.84
C LYS A 475 -21.83 14.96 29.86
N PHE A 476 -21.89 16.27 30.09
CA PHE A 476 -21.04 17.27 29.46
C PHE A 476 -20.15 17.90 30.53
N LYS A 477 -18.85 18.00 30.27
CA LYS A 477 -17.87 18.66 31.14
C LYS A 477 -17.20 19.80 30.39
N LEU A 478 -17.16 20.98 31.01
CA LEU A 478 -16.43 22.16 30.54
C LEU A 478 -15.26 22.44 31.48
N GLU A 479 -14.05 22.53 30.92
CA GLU A 479 -12.84 22.94 31.63
C GLU A 479 -12.34 24.25 30.99
N ALA A 480 -12.54 25.36 31.69
CA ALA A 480 -12.16 26.70 31.30
C ALA A 480 -11.26 27.36 32.35
N GLU A 481 -10.81 28.57 32.05
CA GLU A 481 -10.06 29.42 32.98
C GLU A 481 -10.33 30.89 32.71
N LEU A 482 -10.39 31.69 33.76
CA LEU A 482 -10.32 33.14 33.66
C LEU A 482 -8.85 33.53 33.50
N VAL A 483 -8.54 34.26 32.42
CA VAL A 483 -7.16 34.60 32.01
C VAL A 483 -6.81 36.03 32.38
N ALA A 484 -7.74 36.96 32.20
CA ALA A 484 -7.54 38.38 32.50
C ALA A 484 -8.85 39.05 32.93
N VAL A 485 -8.69 40.12 33.71
CA VAL A 485 -9.76 41.04 34.12
C VAL A 485 -9.24 42.46 33.91
N GLY A 486 -9.59 43.07 32.78
CA GLY A 486 -9.26 44.44 32.40
C GLY A 486 -10.23 45.49 32.91
N ALA A 487 -11.32 45.07 33.53
CA ALA A 487 -12.37 45.96 33.99
C ALA A 487 -12.12 46.52 35.38
N SER A 488 -12.62 47.74 35.64
CA SER A 488 -12.76 48.27 37.00
C SER A 488 -14.11 47.92 37.65
N LYS A 489 -15.08 47.44 36.87
CA LYS A 489 -16.40 47.01 37.33
C LYS A 489 -16.36 45.64 38.00
N ASN A 490 -17.35 45.37 38.86
CA ASN A 490 -17.57 44.02 39.36
C ASN A 490 -18.34 43.22 38.31
N ILE A 491 -17.65 42.35 37.59
CA ILE A 491 -18.21 41.59 36.49
C ILE A 491 -18.43 40.14 36.89
N ALA A 492 -19.65 39.65 36.72
CA ALA A 492 -19.98 38.22 36.77
C ALA A 492 -20.02 37.63 35.36
N ALA A 493 -19.92 36.31 35.25
CA ALA A 493 -20.09 35.62 33.98
C ALA A 493 -20.87 34.31 34.13
N ALA A 494 -21.58 33.94 33.07
CA ALA A 494 -22.32 32.70 32.94
C ALA A 494 -22.22 32.17 31.49
N VAL A 495 -22.62 30.92 31.30
CA VAL A 495 -22.78 30.32 29.97
C VAL A 495 -24.20 29.78 29.82
N GLN A 496 -24.87 30.20 28.74
CA GLN A 496 -26.10 29.58 28.27
C GLN A 496 -25.77 28.50 27.25
N PHE A 497 -26.39 27.34 27.39
CA PHE A 497 -26.32 26.26 26.40
C PHE A 497 -27.54 26.36 25.47
N ASP A 498 -27.36 26.92 24.28
CA ASP A 498 -28.46 27.39 23.44
C ASP A 498 -29.45 26.30 23.01
N ASN A 499 -28.97 25.05 22.91
CA ASN A 499 -29.76 23.89 22.49
C ASN A 499 -30.08 22.93 23.65
N VAL A 500 -29.76 23.28 24.89
CA VAL A 500 -29.97 22.41 26.06
C VAL A 500 -31.12 22.98 26.89
N PRO A 501 -32.32 22.35 26.87
CA PRO A 501 -33.42 22.76 27.74
C PRO A 501 -33.04 22.55 29.21
N ALA A 502 -33.39 23.51 30.09
CA ALA A 502 -33.13 23.38 31.52
C ALA A 502 -33.76 22.11 32.12
N SER A 503 -34.93 21.71 31.61
CA SER A 503 -35.65 20.49 32.01
C SER A 503 -34.96 19.18 31.66
N SER A 504 -33.97 19.20 30.74
CA SER A 504 -33.19 18.01 30.38
C SER A 504 -32.05 17.73 31.35
N VAL A 505 -31.60 18.74 32.10
CA VAL A 505 -30.47 18.65 33.04
C VAL A 505 -30.97 18.06 34.36
N SER A 506 -30.26 17.07 34.87
CA SER A 506 -30.56 16.44 36.16
C SER A 506 -29.76 17.02 37.32
N ALA A 507 -28.54 17.50 37.06
CA ALA A 507 -27.71 18.20 38.04
C ALA A 507 -26.57 18.97 37.35
N VAL A 508 -26.12 20.03 38.00
CA VAL A 508 -24.88 20.75 37.70
C VAL A 508 -23.87 20.49 38.81
N GLU A 509 -22.72 19.94 38.45
CA GLU A 509 -21.58 19.74 39.35
C GLU A 509 -20.56 20.87 39.14
N TYR A 510 -20.16 21.52 40.23
CA TYR A 510 -19.06 22.47 40.26
C TYR A 510 -17.86 21.83 40.94
N THR A 511 -16.68 21.92 40.33
CA THR A 511 -15.44 21.44 40.98
C THR A 511 -15.03 22.36 42.14
N THR A 512 -15.46 23.62 42.10
CA THR A 512 -15.32 24.62 43.18
C THR A 512 -16.68 24.94 43.79
N ALA A 513 -16.74 25.84 44.78
CA ALA A 513 -18.02 26.32 45.29
C ALA A 513 -18.86 27.03 44.20
N LYS A 514 -20.19 26.93 44.30
CA LYS A 514 -21.12 27.67 43.43
C LYS A 514 -20.86 29.18 43.55
N PRO A 515 -20.84 29.93 42.43
CA PRO A 515 -20.68 31.39 42.45
C PRO A 515 -21.76 32.10 43.27
N THR A 516 -21.36 32.87 44.29
CA THR A 516 -22.24 33.71 45.11
C THR A 516 -21.50 34.97 45.59
N PRO A 517 -22.23 36.05 45.97
CA PRO A 517 -23.66 36.31 45.77
C PRO A 517 -23.93 36.84 44.35
N LEU A 518 -25.13 36.63 43.79
CA LEU A 518 -25.72 37.30 42.60
C LEU A 518 -26.78 36.38 41.99
N PHE A 519 -26.39 35.11 41.79
CA PHE A 519 -27.21 34.13 41.10
C PHE A 519 -28.19 33.44 42.06
N ILE A 520 -29.41 33.26 41.57
CA ILE A 520 -30.44 32.43 42.22
C ILE A 520 -30.46 31.09 41.49
N TYR A 521 -30.35 30.00 42.24
CA TYR A 521 -30.23 28.66 41.67
C TYR A 521 -31.50 27.85 41.92
N ASN A 522 -31.92 27.07 40.92
CA ASN A 522 -32.89 26.01 41.14
C ASN A 522 -32.25 24.81 41.88
N SER A 523 -33.06 23.80 42.21
CA SER A 523 -32.61 22.61 42.97
C SER A 523 -31.53 21.78 42.27
N ILE A 524 -31.40 21.87 40.94
CA ILE A 524 -30.41 21.15 40.14
C ILE A 524 -29.13 21.97 39.88
N GLY A 525 -29.08 23.24 40.31
CA GLY A 525 -27.89 24.08 40.22
C GLY A 525 -27.75 24.90 38.93
N LEU A 526 -28.81 25.04 38.14
CA LEU A 526 -28.90 26.03 37.06
C LEU A 526 -29.43 27.35 37.62
N GLU A 527 -29.28 28.45 36.87
CA GLU A 527 -30.00 29.70 37.14
C GLU A 527 -31.52 29.48 37.11
N GLU A 528 -32.22 30.00 38.12
CA GLU A 528 -33.67 29.85 38.25
C GLU A 528 -34.43 30.68 37.20
N GLY A 529 -35.55 30.14 36.71
CA GLY A 529 -36.45 30.84 35.80
C GLY A 529 -36.08 30.80 34.31
N GLN A 530 -35.00 30.09 33.93
CA GLN A 530 -34.55 29.97 32.54
C GLN A 530 -35.14 28.75 31.83
N GLU A 531 -35.58 28.90 30.58
CA GLU A 531 -36.02 27.77 29.73
C GLU A 531 -34.85 26.92 29.24
N LYS A 532 -33.70 27.56 29.00
CA LYS A 532 -32.44 26.92 28.59
C LYS A 532 -31.52 26.75 29.79
N ALA A 533 -30.61 25.79 29.72
CA ALA A 533 -29.61 25.60 30.75
C ALA A 533 -28.65 26.79 30.79
N VAL A 534 -28.69 27.56 31.87
CA VAL A 534 -27.75 28.64 32.16
C VAL A 534 -26.95 28.28 33.40
N VAL A 535 -25.62 28.25 33.26
CA VAL A 535 -24.69 27.89 34.34
C VAL A 535 -23.82 29.09 34.68
N PRO A 536 -24.01 29.68 35.87
CA PRO A 536 -23.09 30.69 36.41
C PRO A 536 -21.65 30.18 36.51
N LEU A 537 -20.67 30.98 36.11
CA LEU A 537 -19.23 30.64 36.13
C LEU A 537 -18.51 31.28 37.31
N PHE A 538 -18.72 32.59 37.52
CA PHE A 538 -18.25 33.35 38.66
C PHE A 538 -19.16 34.58 38.87
N ALA A 539 -19.30 35.01 40.13
CA ALA A 539 -20.11 36.16 40.49
C ALA A 539 -19.31 37.47 40.58
N ASP A 540 -17.99 37.36 40.61
CA ASP A 540 -17.05 38.48 40.69
C ASP A 540 -15.71 38.01 40.09
N ALA A 541 -15.34 38.59 38.95
CA ALA A 541 -14.14 38.24 38.20
C ALA A 541 -12.85 38.51 39.00
N HIS A 542 -12.77 39.62 39.75
CA HIS A 542 -11.60 39.98 40.55
C HIS A 542 -11.41 38.99 41.70
N LYS A 543 -12.50 38.65 42.39
CA LYS A 543 -12.51 37.67 43.47
C LYS A 543 -12.17 36.27 42.96
N HIS A 544 -12.74 35.86 41.84
CA HIS A 544 -12.45 34.56 41.22
C HIS A 544 -11.00 34.44 40.77
N MET A 545 -10.41 35.53 40.27
CA MET A 545 -9.00 35.60 39.90
C MET A 545 -8.05 35.62 41.12
N GLY A 546 -8.56 35.92 42.32
CA GLY A 546 -7.71 36.16 43.50
C GLY A 546 -6.92 37.47 43.40
N GLY A 547 -7.46 38.45 42.67
CA GLY A 547 -6.90 39.78 42.47
C GLY A 547 -7.31 40.78 43.55
N VAL A 548 -6.82 42.01 43.42
CA VAL A 548 -7.31 43.15 44.20
C VAL A 548 -8.62 43.64 43.58
N ASP A 549 -9.59 43.98 44.42
CA ASP A 549 -10.89 44.50 43.97
C ASP A 549 -10.68 45.70 43.02
N ARG A 550 -11.37 45.66 41.86
CA ARG A 550 -11.35 46.68 40.80
C ARG A 550 -9.98 46.98 40.16
N ALA A 551 -8.99 46.13 40.37
CA ALA A 551 -7.67 46.30 39.75
C ALA A 551 -7.56 45.52 38.44
N PHE A 552 -6.87 46.11 37.46
CA PHE A 552 -6.53 45.41 36.23
C PHE A 552 -5.59 44.23 36.51
N VAL A 553 -6.05 43.01 36.18
CA VAL A 553 -5.32 41.75 36.38
C VAL A 553 -4.97 41.13 35.02
N ASN A 554 -3.68 40.86 34.79
CA ASN A 554 -3.15 40.22 33.59
C ASN A 554 -3.29 41.02 32.28
N THR A 555 -3.54 42.33 32.35
CA THR A 555 -3.65 43.21 31.16
C THR A 555 -2.49 44.21 31.06
N VAL A 556 -1.71 44.40 32.13
CA VAL A 556 -0.57 45.33 32.17
C VAL A 556 0.75 44.59 32.39
N LYS A 557 1.68 44.72 31.44
CA LYS A 557 3.00 44.08 31.50
C LYS A 557 3.78 44.55 32.75
N GLY A 558 4.22 43.60 33.57
CA GLY A 558 5.01 43.87 34.78
C GLY A 558 4.21 44.35 36.00
N SER A 559 2.88 44.40 35.92
CA SER A 559 2.02 44.74 37.06
C SER A 559 2.16 43.73 38.20
N SER A 560 2.15 44.23 39.45
CA SER A 560 2.09 43.40 40.65
C SER A 560 0.75 42.68 40.82
N SER A 561 -0.28 43.12 40.10
CA SER A 561 -1.60 42.47 40.06
C SER A 561 -1.64 41.25 39.15
N ASN A 562 -0.59 40.95 38.38
CA ASN A 562 -0.58 39.79 37.49
C ASN A 562 -0.59 38.48 38.31
N LYS A 563 -1.43 37.52 37.90
CA LYS A 563 -1.71 36.24 38.57
C LYS A 563 -1.70 35.07 37.60
N SER A 564 -1.64 33.85 38.14
CA SER A 564 -1.93 32.64 37.36
C SER A 564 -3.41 32.58 36.98
N ASN A 565 -3.71 31.99 35.82
CA ASN A 565 -5.09 31.83 35.34
C ASN A 565 -5.92 31.04 36.36
N SER A 566 -7.15 31.51 36.61
CA SER A 566 -8.04 30.89 37.61
C SER A 566 -8.97 29.86 36.96
N PRO A 567 -8.94 28.57 37.38
CA PRO A 567 -9.71 27.52 36.73
C PRO A 567 -11.21 27.66 36.96
N ILE A 568 -11.98 27.20 35.96
CA ILE A 568 -13.44 27.09 35.98
C ILE A 568 -13.78 25.69 35.48
N THR A 569 -14.49 24.89 36.26
CA THR A 569 -14.90 23.54 35.82
C THR A 569 -16.31 23.24 36.28
N ILE A 570 -17.17 22.96 35.29
CA ILE A 570 -18.57 22.60 35.48
C ILE A 570 -18.88 21.30 34.74
N SER A 571 -19.84 20.53 35.26
CA SER A 571 -20.43 19.41 34.52
C SER A 571 -21.95 19.45 34.57
N LEU A 572 -22.60 19.15 33.44
CA LEU A 572 -24.03 18.93 33.35
C LEU A 572 -24.27 17.42 33.25
N LEU A 573 -25.16 16.88 34.08
CA LEU A 573 -25.57 15.47 34.08
C LEU A 573 -26.96 15.31 33.49
N PHE A 574 -27.18 14.24 32.72
CA PHE A 574 -28.46 13.94 32.05
C PHE A 574 -28.92 12.53 32.42
N SER A 575 -29.94 12.40 33.28
CA SER A 575 -30.47 11.09 33.69
C SER A 575 -31.37 10.44 32.64
N THR A 576 -31.93 11.22 31.71
CA THR A 576 -32.66 10.74 30.53
C THR A 576 -32.02 11.33 29.26
N PRO A 577 -30.91 10.76 28.76
CA PRO A 577 -30.12 11.33 27.66
C PRO A 577 -30.89 11.36 26.33
N THR A 578 -31.23 12.56 25.85
CA THR A 578 -31.86 12.77 24.53
C THR A 578 -30.97 13.59 23.57
N LEU A 579 -30.06 14.38 24.14
CA LEU A 579 -29.16 15.29 23.45
C LEU A 579 -28.03 14.54 22.75
N THR A 580 -27.50 15.15 21.69
CA THR A 580 -26.40 14.65 20.86
C THR A 580 -25.17 15.55 21.01
N ALA A 581 -24.05 15.16 20.40
CA ALA A 581 -22.84 15.99 20.41
C ALA A 581 -23.04 17.37 19.76
N GLU A 582 -23.97 17.51 18.80
CA GLU A 582 -24.22 18.77 18.08
C GLU A 582 -24.86 19.83 18.97
N ASP A 583 -25.62 19.42 20.00
CA ASP A 583 -26.26 20.33 20.96
C ASP A 583 -25.24 21.07 21.85
N PHE A 584 -23.98 20.60 21.87
CA PHE A 584 -22.86 21.16 22.61
C PHE A 584 -21.76 21.72 21.69
N GLY A 585 -22.09 22.00 20.43
CA GLY A 585 -21.20 22.70 19.50
C GLY A 585 -20.70 24.03 20.08
N ASN A 586 -19.51 24.48 19.68
CA ASN A 586 -18.92 25.71 20.23
C ASN A 586 -19.79 26.95 19.98
N ASP A 587 -20.50 26.98 18.85
CA ASP A 587 -21.47 28.00 18.49
C ASP A 587 -22.79 27.93 19.30
N LYS A 588 -22.96 26.89 20.13
CA LYS A 588 -24.08 26.72 21.08
C LYS A 588 -23.69 27.02 22.52
N LEU A 589 -22.41 27.33 22.78
CA LEU A 589 -21.90 27.77 24.07
C LEU A 589 -21.91 29.30 24.11
N ASN A 590 -23.02 29.86 24.56
CA ASN A 590 -23.25 31.30 24.61
C ASN A 590 -22.75 31.87 25.94
N PHE A 591 -21.46 32.23 25.98
CA PHE A 591 -20.85 32.90 27.12
C PHE A 591 -21.27 34.37 27.16
N PHE A 592 -21.59 34.87 28.35
CA PHE A 592 -21.93 36.27 28.56
C PHE A 592 -21.43 36.78 29.91
N ILE A 593 -21.32 38.11 30.01
CA ILE A 593 -20.92 38.82 31.23
C ILE A 593 -22.06 39.69 31.76
N ILE A 594 -22.01 40.00 33.05
CA ILE A 594 -22.96 40.85 33.77
C ILE A 594 -22.16 41.91 34.53
N THR A 595 -22.34 43.19 34.19
CA THR A 595 -21.43 44.28 34.59
C THR A 595 -21.88 45.06 35.81
N ASP A 596 -23.17 44.95 36.20
CA ASP A 596 -23.79 45.75 37.27
C ASP A 596 -24.52 44.90 38.34
N GLY A 597 -24.33 43.58 38.38
CA GLY A 597 -25.16 42.65 39.17
C GLY A 597 -25.15 42.87 40.69
N LEU A 598 -24.08 43.43 41.23
CA LEU A 598 -23.93 43.72 42.68
C LEU A 598 -23.96 45.22 43.00
N SER A 599 -24.35 46.06 42.04
CA SER A 599 -24.57 47.48 42.31
C SER A 599 -25.76 47.63 43.26
N SER A 600 -25.53 48.21 44.44
CA SER A 600 -26.62 48.65 45.30
C SER A 600 -27.48 49.63 44.50
N ARG A 601 -28.78 49.35 44.37
CA ARG A 601 -29.76 50.37 43.96
C ARG A 601 -29.65 51.62 44.84
#